data_AF-A0A7X8F478-F1
#
_entry.id   AF-A0A7X8F478-F1
#
_cell.length_a   1.000
_cell.length_b   1.000
_cell.length_c   1.000
_cell.angle_alpha   90.00
_cell.angle_beta   90.00
_cell.angle_gamma   90.00
#
_symmetry.space_group_name_H-M   'P 1'
#
loop_
_entity.id
_entity.type
_entity.pdbx_description
1 polymer ?
#
loop_
_entity_poly.entity_id
_entity_poly.type
_entity_poly.pdbx_seq_one_letter_code
_entity_poly.pdbx_strand_id
1 'polypeptide(L)'
;MKHVCKFCIFFAFFAFVFVFAYAQTTLMTFSETMSLVSEIAPDFQNVLDNDFSKFSDTELIEAFITVSSNNDRKDELLAFYEEKAKTFDEALAEQLAQEIFEDNSYEAQYLIADTINQQMHRIFLRRYNKNSFKISDLKDTQSYDCVSASLLYVALLTRHNIPCSAIETSDHVLIKVPLEAKDVFVETTNFYGFDPGSKKEFQSNFGKTTNFTYVAPGRYKLFDDLPMKKLLALVIQNDIFIKTKEKKYVEAANLAYILKILRNDESGKNSYSSVLTNLAGYMSKENNKKGLYEESYKWIQDLPQTQNKRALLNNTYLAAVNAAEKAGNYQLGYDALDLSLNYGVTQQNDEYIRFRLMLTNNSTIKFIDAQKFEDAKKLLFSEMDAGVLSKADLLKLYRSTTVKESNLLYNQKDYKSAIKTTLECLEYTPKDKVLISNLKVYYTKYVEYLKTNASPSEIQAVIKEAQKMFPNEKAFQDLIGEEF
;
A
#
# COMPACT_ATOMS: atom_id res chain seq x y z
N MET A 1 29.04 41.36 28.64
CA MET A 1 27.56 41.42 28.48
C MET A 1 27.21 42.49 27.43
N LYS A 2 27.15 42.20 26.13
CA LYS A 2 25.87 41.93 25.43
C LYS A 2 26.06 41.34 24.02
N HIS A 3 27.30 40.97 23.63
CA HIS A 3 27.58 40.45 22.28
C HIS A 3 28.22 39.05 22.22
N VAL A 4 28.44 38.39 23.37
CA VAL A 4 28.98 37.02 23.43
C VAL A 4 27.88 35.95 23.67
N CYS A 5 26.65 36.36 24.02
CA CYS A 5 25.54 35.44 24.29
C CYS A 5 24.73 35.02 23.05
N LYS A 6 24.98 35.59 21.86
CA LYS A 6 24.24 35.25 20.64
C LYS A 6 24.91 34.19 19.76
N PHE A 7 26.17 33.84 20.04
CA PHE A 7 26.91 32.85 19.26
C PHE A 7 26.80 31.42 19.83
N CYS A 8 26.47 31.27 21.12
CA CYS A 8 26.28 29.96 21.75
C CYS A 8 24.84 29.40 21.64
N ILE A 9 23.87 30.19 21.15
CA ILE A 9 22.49 29.74 20.93
C ILE A 9 22.28 29.28 19.47
N PHE A 10 23.12 29.75 18.54
CA PHE A 10 23.03 29.35 17.13
C PHE A 10 23.62 27.94 16.88
N PHE A 11 24.58 27.50 17.70
CA PHE A 11 25.16 26.15 17.62
C PHE A 11 24.32 25.08 18.36
N ALA A 12 23.49 25.49 19.33
CA ALA A 12 22.58 24.57 20.04
C ALA A 12 21.28 24.28 19.25
N PHE A 13 20.92 25.14 18.30
CA PHE A 13 19.78 24.90 17.40
C PHE A 13 20.15 23.98 16.22
N PHE A 14 21.40 24.06 15.73
CA PHE A 14 21.91 23.15 14.70
C PHE A 14 22.24 21.74 15.22
N ALA A 15 22.54 21.59 16.52
CA ALA A 15 22.72 20.29 17.16
C ALA A 15 21.39 19.61 17.56
N PHE A 16 20.27 20.33 17.60
CA PHE A 16 18.95 19.73 17.86
C PHE A 16 18.24 19.25 16.57
N VAL A 17 18.72 19.69 15.40
CA VAL A 17 18.29 19.19 14.08
C VAL A 17 19.12 17.98 13.62
N PHE A 18 20.22 17.64 14.31
CA PHE A 18 21.13 16.55 13.91
C PHE A 18 21.14 15.29 14.81
N VAL A 19 20.40 15.26 15.94
CA VAL A 19 20.41 14.11 16.88
C VAL A 19 19.19 13.18 16.74
N PHE A 20 18.36 13.36 15.71
CA PHE A 20 17.52 12.28 15.16
C PHE A 20 18.07 11.68 13.86
N ALA A 21 19.34 11.95 13.56
CA ALA A 21 20.10 11.26 12.53
C ALA A 21 20.90 10.13 13.17
N TYR A 22 20.27 9.06 13.65
CA TYR A 22 20.87 7.72 13.77
C TYR A 22 19.79 6.65 13.98
N ALA A 23 18.92 6.56 12.98
CA ALA A 23 18.31 5.32 12.45
C ALA A 23 17.43 5.66 11.23
N GLN A 24 17.85 6.62 10.40
CA GLN A 24 17.22 6.80 9.10
C GLN A 24 17.99 5.97 8.09
N THR A 25 17.49 4.77 7.82
CA THR A 25 17.40 4.36 6.43
C THR A 25 16.57 5.44 5.74
N THR A 26 17.23 6.42 5.12
CA THR A 26 16.55 7.39 4.27
C THR A 26 15.84 6.57 3.21
N LEU A 27 14.50 6.56 3.27
CA LEU A 27 13.72 5.94 2.22
C LEU A 27 14.00 6.79 0.97
N MET A 28 14.22 6.14 -0.17
CA MET A 28 14.30 6.86 -1.43
C MET A 28 13.01 7.65 -1.66
N THR A 29 13.14 8.85 -2.20
CA THR A 29 12.01 9.68 -2.62
C THR A 29 11.18 8.96 -3.69
N PHE A 30 9.96 9.44 -3.93
CA PHE A 30 9.15 8.95 -5.05
C PHE A 30 9.93 8.99 -6.38
N SER A 31 10.61 10.11 -6.68
CA SER A 31 11.35 10.30 -7.93
C SER A 31 12.51 9.31 -8.06
N GLU A 32 13.32 9.15 -7.02
CA GLU A 32 14.44 8.20 -7.01
C GLU A 32 13.95 6.77 -7.20
N THR A 33 12.89 6.39 -6.48
CA THR A 33 12.35 5.03 -6.58
C THR A 33 11.74 4.77 -7.96
N MET A 34 11.00 5.73 -8.52
CA MET A 34 10.42 5.57 -9.86
C MET A 34 11.49 5.50 -10.95
N SER A 35 12.62 6.19 -10.78
CA SER A 35 13.78 6.05 -11.67
C SER A 35 14.29 4.61 -11.69
N LEU A 36 14.44 3.98 -10.52
CA LEU A 36 14.84 2.57 -10.42
C LEU A 36 13.80 1.61 -10.98
N VAL A 37 12.50 1.90 -10.79
CA VAL A 37 11.42 1.09 -11.37
C VAL A 37 11.46 1.10 -12.89
N SER A 38 11.78 2.24 -13.51
CA SER A 38 11.87 2.35 -14.98
C SER A 38 13.23 1.96 -15.56
N GLU A 39 14.21 1.61 -14.73
CA GLU A 39 15.55 1.24 -15.18
C GLU A 39 15.53 -0.12 -15.89
N ILE A 40 16.09 -0.19 -17.09
CA ILE A 40 16.24 -1.43 -17.84
C ILE A 40 17.73 -1.75 -17.88
N ALA A 41 18.11 -2.86 -17.24
CA ALA A 41 19.49 -3.33 -17.32
C ALA A 41 19.86 -3.63 -18.79
N PRO A 42 21.10 -3.34 -19.23
CA PRO A 42 21.53 -3.55 -20.61
C PRO A 42 21.24 -4.98 -21.14
N ASP A 43 21.40 -6.00 -20.30
CA ASP A 43 21.15 -7.39 -20.67
C ASP A 43 19.69 -7.65 -21.06
N PHE A 44 18.74 -6.97 -20.41
CA PHE A 44 17.32 -7.07 -20.74
C PHE A 44 16.99 -6.38 -22.06
N GLN A 45 17.75 -5.37 -22.48
CA GLN A 45 17.49 -4.65 -23.72
C GLN A 45 17.55 -5.60 -24.94
N ASN A 46 18.49 -6.54 -24.95
CA ASN A 46 18.60 -7.54 -26.02
C ASN A 46 17.34 -8.42 -26.14
N VAL A 47 16.75 -8.81 -24.99
CA VAL A 47 15.50 -9.59 -24.96
C VAL A 47 14.30 -8.73 -25.38
N LEU A 48 14.31 -7.44 -25.04
CA LEU A 48 13.25 -6.50 -25.42
C LEU A 48 13.28 -6.14 -26.91
N ASP A 49 14.44 -6.13 -27.55
CA ASP A 49 14.58 -5.78 -28.97
C ASP A 49 14.33 -6.98 -29.90
N ASN A 50 14.55 -8.21 -29.42
CA ASN A 50 14.28 -9.43 -30.20
C ASN A 50 12.78 -9.80 -30.15
N ASP A 51 12.18 -10.12 -31.30
CA ASP A 51 10.79 -10.58 -31.39
C ASP A 51 10.65 -12.11 -31.23
N PHE A 52 11.78 -12.82 -31.24
CA PHE A 52 11.89 -14.28 -31.21
C PHE A 52 11.02 -14.96 -32.28
N SER A 53 10.90 -14.33 -33.46
CA SER A 53 10.28 -14.95 -34.65
C SER A 53 11.19 -16.01 -35.29
N LYS A 54 12.51 -15.86 -35.14
CA LYS A 54 13.54 -16.83 -35.45
C LYS A 54 14.63 -16.76 -34.39
N PHE A 55 15.05 -17.91 -33.89
CA PHE A 55 16.07 -18.03 -32.86
C PHE A 55 16.68 -19.43 -32.91
N SER A 56 17.92 -19.55 -32.46
CA SER A 56 18.57 -20.79 -32.09
C SER A 56 18.20 -21.20 -30.67
N ASP A 57 18.44 -22.47 -30.34
CA ASP A 57 18.29 -22.97 -28.97
C ASP A 57 19.15 -22.17 -27.98
N THR A 58 20.38 -21.83 -28.37
CA THR A 58 21.32 -21.05 -27.56
C THR A 58 20.81 -19.63 -27.30
N GLU A 59 20.29 -18.92 -28.32
CA GLU A 59 19.69 -17.59 -28.15
C GLU A 59 18.48 -17.62 -27.20
N LEU A 60 17.67 -18.68 -27.25
CA LEU A 60 16.55 -18.85 -26.31
C LEU A 60 17.04 -19.10 -24.88
N ILE A 61 18.09 -19.91 -24.70
CA ILE A 61 18.69 -20.17 -23.38
C ILE A 61 19.35 -18.91 -22.81
N GLU A 62 20.05 -18.12 -23.62
CA GLU A 62 20.56 -16.81 -23.20
C GLU A 62 19.44 -15.88 -22.74
N ALA A 63 18.35 -15.80 -23.50
CA ALA A 63 17.18 -15.03 -23.10
C ALA A 63 16.56 -15.56 -21.80
N PHE A 64 16.52 -16.88 -21.62
CA PHE A 64 16.02 -17.52 -20.40
C PHE A 64 16.89 -17.19 -19.18
N ILE A 65 18.22 -17.16 -19.33
CA ILE A 65 19.15 -16.70 -18.29
C ILE A 65 18.85 -15.26 -17.90
N THR A 66 18.66 -14.38 -18.89
CA THR A 66 18.35 -12.96 -18.66
C THR A 66 17.04 -12.78 -17.91
N VAL A 67 15.93 -13.38 -18.37
CA VAL A 67 14.63 -13.24 -17.69
C VAL A 67 14.58 -13.94 -16.34
N SER A 68 15.47 -14.90 -16.08
CA SER A 68 15.68 -15.50 -14.74
C SER A 68 16.44 -14.59 -13.77
N SER A 69 16.96 -13.44 -14.25
CA SER A 69 17.88 -12.56 -13.54
C SER A 69 19.15 -13.28 -13.08
N ASN A 70 19.75 -14.08 -13.97
CA ASN A 70 20.96 -14.86 -13.68
C ASN A 70 22.15 -14.47 -14.59
N ASN A 71 22.21 -13.22 -15.06
CA ASN A 71 23.26 -12.73 -15.96
C ASN A 71 24.66 -12.81 -15.35
N ASP A 72 24.77 -12.69 -14.03
CA ASP A 72 26.01 -12.88 -13.26
C ASP A 72 26.58 -14.30 -13.38
N ARG A 73 25.74 -15.28 -13.74
CA ARG A 73 26.08 -16.69 -13.96
C ARG A 73 25.95 -17.12 -15.42
N LYS A 74 25.92 -16.19 -16.37
CA LYS A 74 25.64 -16.47 -17.78
C LYS A 74 26.52 -17.59 -18.36
N ASP A 75 27.85 -17.44 -18.27
CA ASP A 75 28.78 -18.40 -18.85
C ASP A 75 28.66 -19.79 -18.21
N GLU A 76 28.45 -19.84 -16.89
CA GLU A 76 28.26 -21.07 -16.14
C GLU A 76 26.98 -21.82 -16.57
N LEU A 77 25.89 -21.09 -16.76
CA LEU A 77 24.58 -21.64 -17.10
C LEU A 77 24.51 -22.07 -18.57
N LEU A 78 25.17 -21.33 -19.47
CA LEU A 78 25.32 -21.74 -20.87
C LEU A 78 26.15 -23.01 -20.99
N ALA A 79 27.30 -23.07 -20.32
CA ALA A 79 28.14 -24.27 -20.32
C ALA A 79 27.39 -25.50 -19.77
N PHE A 80 26.59 -25.31 -18.71
CA PHE A 80 25.71 -26.36 -18.19
C PHE A 80 24.70 -26.85 -19.24
N TYR A 81 24.03 -25.92 -19.94
CA TYR A 81 23.08 -26.28 -20.98
C TYR A 81 23.77 -27.04 -22.11
N GLU A 82 24.90 -26.54 -22.62
CA GLU A 82 25.65 -27.17 -23.71
C GLU A 82 26.13 -28.58 -23.36
N GLU A 83 26.69 -28.79 -22.16
CA GLU A 83 27.13 -30.11 -21.69
C GLU A 83 25.96 -31.10 -21.64
N LYS A 84 24.82 -30.67 -21.09
CA LYS A 84 23.63 -31.50 -20.98
C LYS A 84 22.95 -31.73 -22.31
N ALA A 85 22.93 -30.74 -23.21
CA ALA A 85 22.40 -30.85 -24.56
C ALA A 85 23.20 -31.86 -25.37
N LYS A 86 24.53 -31.92 -25.21
CA LYS A 86 25.35 -32.97 -25.84
C LYS A 86 24.98 -34.37 -25.32
N THR A 87 24.87 -34.52 -24.00
CA THR A 87 24.43 -35.80 -23.38
C THR A 87 23.04 -36.20 -23.88
N PHE A 88 22.17 -35.20 -24.06
CA PHE A 88 20.83 -35.37 -24.59
C PHE A 88 20.83 -35.82 -26.05
N ASP A 89 21.65 -35.21 -26.91
CA ASP A 89 21.77 -35.59 -28.33
C ASP A 89 22.22 -37.06 -28.45
N GLU A 90 23.19 -37.48 -27.63
CA GLU A 90 23.66 -38.88 -27.58
C GLU A 90 22.54 -39.84 -27.15
N ALA A 91 21.80 -39.53 -26.09
CA ALA A 91 20.69 -40.35 -25.59
C ALA A 91 19.50 -40.40 -26.57
N LEU A 92 19.21 -39.28 -27.25
CA LEU A 92 18.17 -39.20 -28.26
C LEU A 92 18.54 -40.07 -29.47
N ALA A 93 19.77 -39.96 -29.97
CA ALA A 93 20.26 -40.77 -31.07
C ALA A 93 20.24 -42.27 -30.75
N GLU A 94 20.66 -42.67 -29.55
CA GLU A 94 20.63 -44.08 -29.12
C GLU A 94 19.21 -44.65 -29.10
N GLN A 95 18.24 -43.89 -28.57
CA GLN A 95 16.84 -44.33 -28.50
C GLN A 95 16.19 -44.41 -29.89
N LEU A 96 16.50 -43.46 -30.77
CA LEU A 96 15.94 -43.43 -32.13
C LEU A 96 16.62 -44.43 -33.08
N ALA A 97 17.87 -44.82 -32.82
CA ALA A 97 18.59 -45.79 -33.65
C ALA A 97 17.94 -47.19 -33.68
N GLN A 98 17.02 -47.47 -32.75
CA GLN A 98 16.27 -48.73 -32.67
C GLN A 98 15.04 -48.75 -33.59
N GLU A 99 14.74 -47.64 -34.24
CA GLU A 99 13.51 -47.43 -34.99
C GLU A 99 13.80 -47.12 -36.47
N ILE A 100 12.93 -47.57 -37.37
CA ILE A 100 13.08 -47.38 -38.81
C ILE A 100 11.90 -46.56 -39.31
N PHE A 101 12.18 -45.34 -39.79
CA PHE A 101 11.19 -44.46 -40.39
C PHE A 101 11.66 -43.93 -41.75
N GLU A 102 10.71 -43.48 -42.56
CA GLU A 102 11.04 -42.60 -43.69
C GLU A 102 11.43 -41.22 -43.15
N ASP A 103 12.49 -40.63 -43.72
CA ASP A 103 12.96 -39.31 -43.31
C ASP A 103 11.82 -38.28 -43.39
N ASN A 104 11.65 -37.53 -42.30
CA ASN A 104 10.62 -36.50 -42.11
C ASN A 104 9.16 -36.98 -42.07
N SER A 105 8.87 -38.27 -41.93
CA SER A 105 7.47 -38.74 -41.77
C SER A 105 6.80 -38.18 -40.50
N TYR A 106 5.46 -38.15 -40.49
CA TYR A 106 4.68 -37.78 -39.30
C TYR A 106 5.07 -38.64 -38.08
N GLU A 107 5.23 -39.94 -38.26
CA GLU A 107 5.61 -40.90 -37.22
C GLU A 107 7.01 -40.60 -36.66
N ALA A 108 7.97 -40.26 -37.54
CA ALA A 108 9.30 -39.86 -37.12
C ALA A 108 9.25 -38.57 -36.28
N GLN A 109 8.58 -37.52 -36.75
CA GLN A 109 8.48 -36.26 -36.02
C GLN A 109 7.73 -36.40 -34.69
N TYR A 110 6.66 -37.20 -34.66
CA TYR A 110 5.91 -37.52 -33.45
C TYR A 110 6.79 -38.23 -32.43
N LEU A 111 7.51 -39.27 -32.84
CA LEU A 111 8.38 -40.02 -31.94
C LEU A 111 9.54 -39.17 -31.45
N ILE A 112 10.18 -38.38 -32.32
CA ILE A 112 11.27 -37.49 -31.94
C ILE A 112 10.79 -36.51 -30.87
N ALA A 113 9.66 -35.83 -31.10
CA ALA A 113 9.12 -34.87 -30.14
C ALA A 113 8.72 -35.51 -28.79
N ASP A 114 8.08 -36.70 -28.79
CA ASP A 114 7.81 -37.45 -27.56
C ASP A 114 9.10 -37.85 -26.83
N THR A 115 10.09 -38.33 -27.58
CA THR A 115 11.39 -38.75 -27.02
C THR A 115 12.15 -37.58 -26.44
N ILE A 116 12.10 -36.40 -27.08
CA ILE A 116 12.67 -35.16 -26.54
C ILE A 116 12.07 -34.85 -25.17
N ASN A 117 10.74 -34.95 -25.01
CA ASN A 117 10.09 -34.72 -23.70
C ASN A 117 10.60 -35.73 -22.66
N GLN A 118 10.66 -37.01 -23.01
CA GLN A 118 11.12 -38.06 -22.10
C GLN A 118 12.58 -37.90 -21.67
N GLN A 119 13.48 -37.59 -22.61
CA GLN A 119 14.90 -37.42 -22.33
C GLN A 119 15.18 -36.12 -21.56
N MET A 120 14.43 -35.05 -21.83
CA MET A 120 14.48 -33.83 -21.01
C MET A 120 14.20 -34.15 -19.53
N HIS A 121 13.16 -34.95 -19.27
CA HIS A 121 12.81 -35.41 -17.91
C HIS A 121 13.82 -36.38 -17.27
N ARG A 122 14.70 -37.01 -18.04
CA ARG A 122 15.75 -37.89 -17.50
C ARG A 122 17.04 -37.13 -17.20
N ILE A 123 17.35 -36.14 -18.02
CA ILE A 123 18.68 -35.50 -18.05
C ILE A 123 18.68 -34.19 -17.27
N PHE A 124 17.62 -33.38 -17.41
CA PHE A 124 17.55 -32.03 -16.84
C PHE A 124 16.62 -31.93 -15.63
N LEU A 125 15.48 -32.64 -15.67
CA LEU A 125 14.40 -32.41 -14.71
C LEU A 125 14.31 -33.55 -13.69
N ARG A 126 14.27 -33.23 -12.40
CA ARG A 126 14.17 -34.26 -11.33
C ARG A 126 12.98 -34.05 -10.40
N ARG A 127 12.67 -32.81 -10.03
CA ARG A 127 11.64 -32.52 -9.04
C ARG A 127 10.77 -31.35 -9.44
N TYR A 128 9.46 -31.59 -9.57
CA TYR A 128 8.51 -30.50 -9.77
C TYR A 128 8.41 -29.61 -8.52
N ASN A 129 8.52 -28.30 -8.72
CA ASN A 129 8.31 -27.26 -7.72
C ASN A 129 7.81 -25.98 -8.42
N LYS A 130 6.60 -25.53 -8.08
CA LYS A 130 5.96 -24.34 -8.66
C LYS A 130 6.73 -23.02 -8.50
N ASN A 131 7.74 -22.97 -7.63
CA ASN A 131 8.59 -21.79 -7.46
C ASN A 131 9.95 -21.94 -8.20
N SER A 132 10.17 -23.03 -8.93
CA SER A 132 11.43 -23.32 -9.64
C SER A 132 11.29 -23.02 -11.13
N PHE A 133 11.20 -21.73 -11.46
CA PHE A 133 11.01 -21.23 -12.82
C PHE A 133 12.28 -20.66 -13.44
N LYS A 134 13.41 -20.68 -12.73
CA LYS A 134 14.68 -20.14 -13.19
C LYS A 134 15.55 -21.23 -13.80
N ILE A 135 16.37 -20.87 -14.78
CA ILE A 135 17.35 -21.81 -15.34
C ILE A 135 18.37 -22.28 -14.29
N SER A 136 18.73 -21.44 -13.31
CA SER A 136 19.59 -21.84 -12.19
C SER A 136 19.00 -23.00 -11.38
N ASP A 137 17.67 -23.09 -11.27
CA ASP A 137 17.03 -24.18 -10.52
C ASP A 137 17.23 -25.53 -11.20
N LEU A 138 17.25 -25.54 -12.54
CA LEU A 138 17.56 -26.73 -13.36
C LEU A 138 18.99 -27.20 -13.12
N LYS A 139 19.94 -26.28 -13.04
CA LYS A 139 21.35 -26.60 -12.79
C LYS A 139 21.61 -27.05 -11.35
N ASP A 140 21.17 -26.25 -10.39
CA ASP A 140 21.62 -26.36 -8.99
C ASP A 140 20.85 -27.46 -8.24
N THR A 141 19.59 -27.67 -8.59
CA THR A 141 18.72 -28.60 -7.86
C THR A 141 17.94 -29.57 -8.75
N GLN A 142 18.00 -29.39 -10.08
CA GLN A 142 17.14 -30.08 -11.06
C GLN A 142 15.65 -29.92 -10.73
N SER A 143 15.29 -28.83 -10.05
CA SER A 143 13.90 -28.50 -9.77
C SER A 143 13.34 -27.65 -10.89
N TYR A 144 12.07 -27.87 -11.21
CA TYR A 144 11.43 -27.22 -12.36
C TYR A 144 9.95 -26.96 -12.12
N ASP A 145 9.37 -26.06 -12.89
CA ASP A 145 7.95 -25.77 -12.98
C ASP A 145 7.45 -25.89 -14.43
N CYS A 146 6.22 -25.48 -14.71
CA CYS A 146 5.67 -25.53 -16.06
C CYS A 146 6.35 -24.56 -17.04
N VAL A 147 6.85 -23.42 -16.58
CA VAL A 147 7.47 -22.41 -17.46
C VAL A 147 8.89 -22.82 -17.85
N SER A 148 9.71 -23.18 -16.86
CA SER A 148 11.09 -23.64 -17.07
C SER A 148 11.17 -24.92 -17.90
N ALA A 149 10.28 -25.90 -17.65
CA ALA A 149 10.20 -27.09 -18.48
C ALA A 149 9.74 -26.78 -19.92
N SER A 150 8.80 -25.84 -20.09
CA SER A 150 8.35 -25.42 -21.43
C SER A 150 9.45 -24.73 -22.23
N LEU A 151 10.21 -23.82 -21.61
CA LEU A 151 11.33 -23.13 -22.27
C LEU A 151 12.46 -24.10 -22.64
N LEU A 152 12.78 -25.04 -21.75
CA LEU A 152 13.79 -26.07 -22.05
C LEU A 152 13.31 -27.00 -23.19
N TYR A 153 12.05 -27.41 -23.17
CA TYR A 153 11.49 -28.26 -24.22
C TYR A 153 11.51 -27.56 -25.59
N VAL A 154 11.13 -26.27 -25.64
CA VAL A 154 11.24 -25.46 -26.85
C VAL A 154 12.69 -25.38 -27.34
N ALA A 155 13.66 -25.09 -26.46
CA ALA A 155 15.06 -25.03 -26.85
C ALA A 155 15.54 -26.33 -27.50
N LEU A 156 15.20 -27.47 -26.90
CA LEU A 156 15.55 -28.80 -27.43
C LEU A 156 14.82 -29.10 -28.75
N LEU A 157 13.55 -28.71 -28.91
CA LEU A 157 12.85 -28.83 -30.20
C LEU A 157 13.51 -27.97 -31.29
N THR A 158 13.85 -26.71 -30.98
CA THR A 158 14.54 -25.78 -31.88
C THR A 158 15.89 -26.34 -32.31
N ARG A 159 16.64 -26.95 -31.38
CA ARG A 159 17.92 -27.63 -31.65
C ARG A 159 17.78 -28.73 -32.71
N HIS A 160 16.65 -29.43 -32.74
CA HIS A 160 16.34 -30.47 -33.72
C HIS A 160 15.46 -29.99 -34.88
N ASN A 161 15.33 -28.68 -35.08
CA ASN A 161 14.54 -28.05 -36.14
C ASN A 161 13.05 -28.45 -36.15
N ILE A 162 12.49 -28.80 -34.98
CA ILE A 162 11.06 -29.10 -34.85
C ILE A 162 10.30 -27.81 -34.55
N PRO A 163 9.37 -27.39 -35.42
CA PRO A 163 8.57 -26.20 -35.18
C PRO A 163 7.69 -26.37 -33.94
N CYS A 164 7.53 -25.31 -33.17
CA CYS A 164 6.60 -25.30 -32.05
C CYS A 164 6.10 -23.88 -31.75
N SER A 165 4.99 -23.79 -31.02
CA SER A 165 4.49 -22.57 -30.39
C SER A 165 4.09 -22.87 -28.95
N ALA A 166 3.94 -21.83 -28.14
CA ALA A 166 3.39 -21.96 -26.79
C ALA A 166 1.90 -21.62 -26.80
N ILE A 167 1.18 -22.09 -25.79
CA ILE A 167 -0.21 -21.71 -25.53
C ILE A 167 -0.35 -21.40 -24.05
N GLU A 168 -0.90 -20.22 -23.74
CA GLU A 168 -1.22 -19.79 -22.39
C GLU A 168 -2.71 -20.09 -22.12
N THR A 169 -2.99 -20.92 -21.13
CA THR A 169 -4.35 -21.11 -20.61
C THR A 169 -4.56 -20.24 -19.37
N SER A 170 -5.71 -20.37 -18.69
CA SER A 170 -5.98 -19.62 -17.46
C SER A 170 -5.06 -19.96 -16.28
N ASP A 171 -4.48 -21.17 -16.24
CA ASP A 171 -3.71 -21.66 -15.08
C ASP A 171 -2.38 -22.36 -15.43
N HIS A 172 -2.11 -22.67 -16.70
CA HIS A 172 -0.87 -23.34 -17.13
C HIS A 172 -0.48 -23.01 -18.58
N VAL A 173 0.72 -23.42 -18.97
CA VAL A 173 1.26 -23.30 -20.34
C VAL A 173 1.41 -24.68 -20.94
N LEU A 174 1.10 -24.80 -22.23
CA LEU A 174 1.34 -25.98 -23.05
C LEU A 174 2.23 -25.61 -24.23
N ILE A 175 2.98 -26.58 -24.75
CA ILE A 175 3.68 -26.44 -26.02
C ILE A 175 2.88 -27.14 -27.11
N LYS A 176 2.62 -26.45 -28.21
CA LYS A 176 2.01 -26.99 -29.43
C LYS A 176 3.12 -27.33 -30.41
N VAL A 177 3.14 -28.57 -30.86
CA VAL A 177 4.01 -29.07 -31.92
C VAL A 177 3.12 -29.34 -33.14
N PRO A 178 3.11 -28.45 -34.16
CA PRO A 178 2.37 -28.69 -35.39
C PRO A 178 3.05 -29.81 -36.18
N LEU A 179 2.38 -30.95 -36.32
CA LEU A 179 2.78 -32.04 -37.20
C LEU A 179 1.83 -32.13 -38.39
N GLU A 180 2.25 -32.74 -39.51
CA GLU A 180 1.47 -32.76 -40.76
C GLU A 180 0.02 -33.24 -40.58
N ALA A 181 -0.22 -34.25 -39.74
CA ALA A 181 -1.54 -34.82 -39.52
C ALA A 181 -2.39 -34.06 -38.49
N LYS A 182 -1.76 -33.47 -37.46
CA LYS A 182 -2.45 -32.77 -36.36
C LYS A 182 -1.49 -31.93 -35.52
N ASP A 183 -2.06 -30.94 -34.85
CA ASP A 183 -1.40 -30.30 -33.71
C ASP A 183 -1.31 -31.28 -32.53
N VAL A 184 -0.10 -31.46 -32.01
CA VAL A 184 0.15 -32.18 -30.77
C VAL A 184 0.41 -31.19 -29.65
N PHE A 185 -0.26 -31.37 -28.51
CA PHE A 185 -0.04 -30.56 -27.32
C PHE A 185 0.79 -31.33 -26.31
N VAL A 186 1.68 -30.63 -25.64
CA VAL A 186 2.64 -31.20 -24.69
C VAL A 186 2.51 -30.48 -23.35
N GLU A 187 2.19 -31.26 -22.32
CA GLU A 187 2.24 -30.84 -20.93
C GLU A 187 3.63 -31.17 -20.37
N THR A 188 4.53 -30.20 -20.47
CA THR A 188 5.97 -30.38 -20.22
C THR A 188 6.29 -30.68 -18.76
N THR A 189 5.34 -30.55 -17.83
CA THR A 189 5.56 -30.91 -16.42
C THR A 189 5.60 -32.41 -16.15
N ASN A 190 5.19 -33.25 -17.11
CA ASN A 190 5.06 -34.69 -16.96
C ASN A 190 5.88 -35.46 -18.01
N PHE A 191 6.59 -36.50 -17.56
CA PHE A 191 7.31 -37.44 -18.44
C PHE A 191 6.41 -38.03 -19.54
N TYR A 192 5.15 -38.31 -19.24
CA TYR A 192 4.14 -38.81 -20.18
C TYR A 192 3.27 -37.69 -20.78
N GLY A 193 3.74 -36.44 -20.71
CA GLY A 193 2.98 -35.24 -21.07
C GLY A 193 2.80 -34.97 -22.56
N PHE A 194 3.50 -35.72 -23.42
CA PHE A 194 3.33 -35.63 -24.86
C PHE A 194 2.01 -36.29 -25.31
N ASP A 195 1.18 -35.53 -26.03
CA ASP A 195 -0.17 -35.93 -26.47
C ASP A 195 -1.01 -36.49 -25.29
N PRO A 196 -1.24 -35.69 -24.23
CA PRO A 196 -1.75 -36.18 -22.95
C PRO A 196 -3.16 -36.77 -23.05
N GLY A 197 -3.90 -36.41 -24.11
CA GLY A 197 -5.22 -36.97 -24.42
C GLY A 197 -5.20 -38.41 -24.88
N SER A 198 -4.07 -38.89 -25.39
CA SER A 198 -3.89 -40.22 -25.97
C SER A 198 -3.35 -41.26 -24.97
N LYS A 199 -2.78 -40.82 -23.83
CA LYS A 199 -2.07 -41.67 -22.86
C LYS A 199 -2.86 -41.82 -21.55
N LYS A 200 -3.15 -43.05 -21.13
CA LYS A 200 -3.90 -43.34 -19.89
C LYS A 200 -3.09 -42.97 -18.63
N GLU A 201 -1.77 -43.13 -18.70
CA GLU A 201 -0.79 -42.90 -17.64
C GLU A 201 -0.77 -41.42 -17.21
N PHE A 202 -0.98 -40.51 -18.15
CA PHE A 202 -1.01 -39.08 -17.91
C PHE A 202 -2.18 -38.66 -16.99
N GLN A 203 -3.38 -39.16 -17.26
CA GLN A 203 -4.61 -38.82 -16.51
C GLN A 203 -4.53 -39.21 -15.03
N SER A 204 -3.72 -40.23 -14.69
CA SER A 204 -3.56 -40.73 -13.33
C SER A 204 -2.57 -39.94 -12.46
N ASN A 205 -1.67 -39.15 -13.08
CA ASN A 205 -0.49 -38.58 -12.44
C ASN A 205 -0.42 -37.04 -12.46
N PHE A 206 -1.07 -36.36 -13.42
CA PHE A 206 -0.96 -34.91 -13.57
C PHE A 206 -1.49 -34.13 -12.35
N GLY A 207 -2.75 -34.35 -11.96
CA GLY A 207 -3.36 -33.64 -10.82
C GLY A 207 -2.69 -33.93 -9.47
N LYS A 208 -2.02 -35.08 -9.33
CA LYS A 208 -1.25 -35.44 -8.12
C LYS A 208 0.10 -34.74 -8.03
N THR A 209 0.70 -34.41 -9.17
CA THR A 209 2.06 -33.85 -9.26
C THR A 209 2.03 -32.32 -9.23
N THR A 210 1.06 -31.69 -9.89
CA THR A 210 1.05 -30.23 -10.12
C THR A 210 -0.01 -29.47 -9.32
N ASN A 211 -1.04 -30.15 -8.78
CA ASN A 211 -2.25 -29.56 -8.20
C ASN A 211 -3.08 -28.66 -9.15
N PHE A 212 -2.78 -28.63 -10.45
CA PHE A 212 -3.57 -27.89 -11.45
C PHE A 212 -4.75 -28.72 -11.99
N THR A 213 -5.75 -28.02 -12.54
CA THR A 213 -6.90 -28.69 -13.18
C THR A 213 -6.51 -29.07 -14.60
N TYR A 214 -6.51 -30.36 -14.92
CA TYR A 214 -6.30 -30.81 -16.30
C TYR A 214 -7.36 -30.22 -17.23
N VAL A 215 -6.93 -29.48 -18.25
CA VAL A 215 -7.82 -29.00 -19.30
C VAL A 215 -7.93 -30.08 -20.37
N ALA A 216 -9.16 -30.48 -20.73
CA ALA A 216 -9.34 -31.54 -21.72
C ALA A 216 -8.83 -31.09 -23.11
N PRO A 217 -8.19 -31.99 -23.90
CA PRO A 217 -7.58 -31.65 -25.19
C PRO A 217 -8.50 -30.99 -26.21
N GLY A 218 -9.81 -31.28 -26.13
CA GLY A 218 -10.81 -30.65 -26.99
C GLY A 218 -10.97 -29.13 -26.80
N ARG A 219 -10.43 -28.55 -25.72
CA ARG A 219 -10.46 -27.11 -25.44
C ARG A 219 -9.18 -26.37 -25.85
N TYR A 220 -8.10 -27.08 -26.16
CA TYR A 220 -6.82 -26.46 -26.52
C TYR A 220 -6.89 -25.65 -27.82
N LYS A 221 -7.79 -26.02 -28.74
CA LYS A 221 -8.03 -25.32 -30.01
C LYS A 221 -8.71 -23.94 -29.85
N LEU A 222 -9.11 -23.57 -28.64
CA LEU A 222 -9.77 -22.30 -28.35
C LEU A 222 -8.78 -21.19 -27.96
N PHE A 223 -7.50 -21.52 -27.84
CA PHE A 223 -6.46 -20.58 -27.44
C PHE A 223 -5.59 -20.19 -28.63
N ASP A 224 -5.23 -18.91 -28.70
CA ASP A 224 -4.30 -18.40 -29.70
C ASP A 224 -2.86 -18.81 -29.36
N ASP A 225 -2.01 -18.88 -30.40
CA ASP A 225 -0.58 -19.09 -30.21
C ASP A 225 0.03 -17.94 -29.41
N LEU A 226 0.79 -18.32 -28.39
CA LEU A 226 1.55 -17.41 -27.55
C LEU A 226 2.94 -17.20 -28.19
N PRO A 227 3.29 -15.96 -28.60
CA PRO A 227 4.63 -15.67 -29.10
C PRO A 227 5.71 -16.03 -28.07
N MET A 228 6.88 -16.50 -28.54
CA MET A 228 7.97 -16.96 -27.66
C MET A 228 8.40 -15.90 -26.63
N LYS A 229 8.39 -14.63 -27.04
CA LYS A 229 8.63 -13.47 -26.17
C LYS A 229 7.70 -13.43 -24.95
N LYS A 230 6.42 -13.82 -25.11
CA LYS A 230 5.46 -13.90 -24.01
C LYS A 230 5.65 -15.15 -23.14
N LEU A 231 6.17 -16.27 -23.69
CA LEU A 231 6.56 -17.43 -22.88
C LEU A 231 7.71 -17.05 -21.93
N LEU A 232 8.75 -16.38 -22.43
CA LEU A 232 9.84 -15.83 -21.62
C LEU A 232 9.32 -14.87 -20.54
N ALA A 233 8.29 -14.08 -20.86
CA ALA A 233 7.67 -13.15 -19.93
C ALA A 233 7.04 -13.82 -18.70
N LEU A 234 6.66 -15.10 -18.78
CA LEU A 234 6.09 -15.84 -17.65
C LEU A 234 7.12 -16.12 -16.55
N VAL A 235 8.41 -16.20 -16.89
CA VAL A 235 9.50 -16.27 -15.90
C VAL A 235 9.51 -15.00 -15.05
N ILE A 236 9.41 -13.83 -15.69
CA ILE A 236 9.33 -12.53 -15.02
C ILE A 236 8.07 -12.45 -14.14
N GLN A 237 6.94 -12.92 -14.66
CA GLN A 237 5.67 -12.93 -13.91
C GLN A 237 5.76 -13.78 -12.63
N ASN A 238 6.40 -14.95 -12.69
CA ASN A 238 6.64 -15.78 -11.52
C ASN A 238 7.62 -15.11 -10.54
N ASP A 239 8.67 -14.45 -11.03
CA ASP A 239 9.62 -13.74 -10.15
C ASP A 239 8.95 -12.54 -9.45
N ILE A 240 8.12 -11.77 -10.15
CA ILE A 240 7.31 -10.69 -9.54
C ILE A 240 6.50 -11.21 -8.34
N PHE A 241 5.87 -12.39 -8.48
CA PHE A 241 5.11 -13.00 -7.39
C PHE A 241 5.99 -13.36 -6.19
N ILE A 242 7.19 -13.92 -6.43
CA ILE A 242 8.17 -14.21 -5.37
C ILE A 242 8.67 -12.93 -4.71
N LYS A 243 9.14 -11.93 -5.48
CA LYS A 243 9.60 -10.64 -4.95
C LYS A 243 8.52 -9.93 -4.14
N THR A 244 7.27 -9.97 -4.60
CA THR A 244 6.12 -9.40 -3.87
C THR A 244 5.91 -10.10 -2.52
N LYS A 245 5.99 -11.44 -2.48
CA LYS A 245 5.92 -12.22 -1.23
C LYS A 245 7.07 -11.91 -0.28
N GLU A 246 8.26 -11.72 -0.82
CA GLU A 246 9.46 -11.31 -0.08
C GLU A 246 9.45 -9.83 0.33
N LYS A 247 8.40 -9.07 -0.04
CA LYS A 247 8.27 -7.63 0.18
C LYS A 247 9.36 -6.78 -0.49
N LYS A 248 10.02 -7.32 -1.52
CA LYS A 248 10.97 -6.62 -2.40
C LYS A 248 10.19 -5.83 -3.46
N TYR A 249 9.39 -4.87 -3.01
CA TYR A 249 8.40 -4.19 -3.86
C TYR A 249 9.02 -3.37 -4.99
N VAL A 250 10.21 -2.79 -4.78
CA VAL A 250 10.91 -2.02 -5.83
C VAL A 250 11.42 -2.95 -6.94
N GLU A 251 12.09 -4.05 -6.58
CA GLU A 251 12.49 -5.09 -7.54
C GLU A 251 11.28 -5.67 -8.29
N ALA A 252 10.19 -5.98 -7.57
CA ALA A 252 8.96 -6.47 -8.18
C ALA A 252 8.37 -5.45 -9.19
N ALA A 253 8.36 -4.16 -8.85
CA ALA A 253 7.84 -3.11 -9.72
C ALA A 253 8.72 -2.89 -10.95
N ASN A 254 10.04 -2.98 -10.81
CA ASN A 254 10.97 -2.94 -11.94
C ASN A 254 10.72 -4.11 -12.91
N LEU A 255 10.64 -5.34 -12.40
CA LEU A 255 10.30 -6.50 -13.21
C LEU A 255 8.91 -6.36 -13.86
N ALA A 256 7.94 -5.78 -13.16
CA ALA A 256 6.61 -5.54 -13.70
C ALA A 256 6.61 -4.46 -14.81
N TYR A 257 7.49 -3.47 -14.74
CA TYR A 257 7.71 -2.50 -15.82
C TYR A 257 8.27 -3.19 -17.06
N ILE A 258 9.30 -4.03 -16.89
CA ILE A 258 9.87 -4.85 -17.97
C ILE A 258 8.80 -5.79 -18.56
N LEU A 259 8.02 -6.47 -17.71
CA LEU A 259 6.93 -7.37 -18.12
C LEU A 259 5.89 -6.65 -19.00
N LYS A 260 5.51 -5.42 -18.62
CA LYS A 260 4.56 -4.60 -19.38
C LYS A 260 5.06 -4.34 -20.80
N ILE A 261 6.35 -4.02 -20.96
CA ILE A 261 6.97 -3.79 -22.27
C ILE A 261 7.07 -5.11 -23.04
N LEU A 262 7.56 -6.16 -22.39
CA LEU A 262 7.84 -7.46 -23.01
C LEU A 262 6.57 -8.14 -23.54
N ARG A 263 5.47 -8.13 -22.75
CA ARG A 263 4.18 -8.69 -23.17
C ARG A 263 3.41 -7.79 -24.15
N ASN A 264 3.53 -6.48 -23.97
CA ASN A 264 2.83 -5.44 -24.74
C ASN A 264 1.33 -5.72 -24.94
N ASP A 265 0.67 -6.22 -23.90
CA ASP A 265 -0.76 -6.54 -23.89
C ASP A 265 -1.44 -6.06 -22.60
N GLU A 266 -2.76 -6.26 -22.52
CA GLU A 266 -3.55 -5.83 -21.36
C GLU A 266 -3.17 -6.57 -20.07
N SER A 267 -2.75 -7.84 -20.18
CA SER A 267 -2.26 -8.63 -19.05
C SER A 267 -0.99 -8.02 -18.45
N GLY A 268 -0.04 -7.62 -19.30
CA GLY A 268 1.18 -6.92 -18.87
C GLY A 268 0.88 -5.57 -18.20
N LYS A 269 -0.04 -4.77 -18.76
CA LYS A 269 -0.45 -3.48 -18.16
C LYS A 269 -1.12 -3.68 -16.79
N ASN A 270 -2.02 -4.65 -16.68
CA ASN A 270 -2.73 -4.95 -15.44
C ASN A 270 -1.77 -5.46 -14.36
N SER A 271 -0.83 -6.32 -14.73
CA SER A 271 0.22 -6.80 -13.81
C SER A 271 1.06 -5.63 -13.27
N TYR A 272 1.52 -4.74 -14.13
CA TYR A 272 2.25 -3.53 -13.71
C TYR A 272 1.44 -2.63 -12.78
N SER A 273 0.18 -2.35 -13.12
CA SER A 273 -0.72 -1.54 -12.29
C SER A 273 -0.95 -2.16 -10.90
N SER A 274 -1.13 -3.47 -10.83
CA SER A 274 -1.30 -4.21 -9.57
C SER A 274 -0.06 -4.10 -8.68
N VAL A 275 1.13 -4.33 -9.24
CA VAL A 275 2.40 -4.26 -8.50
C VAL A 275 2.72 -2.83 -8.06
N LEU A 276 2.49 -1.83 -8.91
CA LEU A 276 2.64 -0.42 -8.53
C LEU A 276 1.71 -0.04 -7.37
N THR A 277 0.48 -0.54 -7.36
CA THR A 277 -0.46 -0.29 -6.25
C THR A 277 0.08 -0.87 -4.93
N ASN A 278 0.68 -2.06 -4.97
CA ASN A 278 1.31 -2.67 -3.80
C ASN A 278 2.54 -1.87 -3.32
N LEU A 279 3.41 -1.45 -4.25
CA LEU A 279 4.56 -0.61 -3.94
C LEU A 279 4.12 0.72 -3.32
N ALA A 280 3.15 1.40 -3.93
CA ALA A 280 2.61 2.65 -3.42
C ALA A 280 2.01 2.50 -2.03
N GLY A 281 1.24 1.43 -1.78
CA GLY A 281 0.70 1.14 -0.44
C GLY A 281 1.79 0.88 0.60
N TYR A 282 2.86 0.17 0.23
CA TYR A 282 4.02 -0.06 1.10
C TYR A 282 4.76 1.25 1.40
N MET A 283 5.13 2.01 0.37
CA MET A 283 5.89 3.26 0.52
C MET A 283 5.10 4.31 1.29
N SER A 284 3.80 4.44 1.00
CA SER A 284 2.88 5.27 1.77
C SER A 284 2.91 4.91 3.25
N LYS A 285 2.79 3.62 3.59
CA LYS A 285 2.82 3.17 4.99
C LYS A 285 4.14 3.45 5.68
N GLU A 286 5.28 3.25 5.02
CA GLU A 286 6.59 3.54 5.60
C GLU A 286 6.82 5.04 5.78
N ASN A 287 6.40 5.86 4.81
CA ASN A 287 6.43 7.32 4.91
C ASN A 287 5.54 7.83 6.04
N ASN A 288 4.33 7.28 6.21
CA ASN A 288 3.42 7.64 7.29
C ASN A 288 4.02 7.38 8.68
N LYS A 289 4.74 6.26 8.87
CA LYS A 289 5.44 5.96 10.12
C LYS A 289 6.53 6.97 10.45
N LYS A 290 7.12 7.59 9.43
CA LYS A 290 8.20 8.59 9.55
C LYS A 290 7.70 10.03 9.59
N GLY A 291 6.39 10.26 9.51
CA GLY A 291 5.82 11.61 9.45
C GLY A 291 5.89 12.27 8.07
N LEU A 292 6.27 11.53 7.02
CA LEU A 292 6.49 12.04 5.66
C LEU A 292 5.20 11.97 4.82
N TYR A 293 4.15 12.67 5.25
CA TYR A 293 2.82 12.53 4.65
C TYR A 293 2.73 13.04 3.20
N GLU A 294 3.47 14.10 2.86
CA GLU A 294 3.54 14.59 1.49
C GLU A 294 4.17 13.55 0.56
N GLU A 295 5.25 12.90 0.98
CA GLU A 295 5.87 11.81 0.22
C GLU A 295 4.92 10.60 0.11
N SER A 296 4.22 10.27 1.18
CA SER A 296 3.18 9.23 1.18
C SER A 296 2.09 9.51 0.14
N TYR A 297 1.65 10.77 0.04
CA TYR A 297 0.67 11.20 -0.93
C TYR A 297 1.19 11.12 -2.38
N LYS A 298 2.45 11.49 -2.66
CA LYS A 298 3.06 11.37 -4.00
C LYS A 298 2.99 9.95 -4.55
N TRP A 299 3.12 8.94 -3.69
CA TRP A 299 2.98 7.53 -4.07
C TRP A 299 1.56 7.14 -4.51
N ILE A 300 0.54 7.81 -3.98
CA ILE A 300 -0.86 7.44 -4.18
C ILE A 300 -1.52 8.26 -5.29
N GLN A 301 -1.11 9.52 -5.49
CA GLN A 301 -1.80 10.48 -6.35
C GLN A 301 -1.93 10.05 -7.81
N ASP A 302 -0.91 9.35 -8.35
CA ASP A 302 -0.87 8.94 -9.75
C ASP A 302 -1.42 7.52 -9.97
N LEU A 303 -1.85 6.84 -8.89
CA LEU A 303 -2.54 5.56 -9.04
C LEU A 303 -3.89 5.76 -9.76
N PRO A 304 -4.34 4.77 -10.55
CA PRO A 304 -5.69 4.77 -11.12
C PRO A 304 -6.75 4.95 -10.03
N GLN A 305 -7.82 5.69 -10.34
CA GLN A 305 -8.93 5.93 -9.42
C GLN A 305 -9.68 4.62 -9.13
N THR A 306 -9.30 3.98 -8.04
CA THR A 306 -9.81 2.69 -7.59
C THR A 306 -10.25 2.77 -6.13
N GLN A 307 -11.04 1.80 -5.66
CA GLN A 307 -11.37 1.68 -4.24
C GLN A 307 -10.11 1.57 -3.37
N ASN A 308 -9.06 0.92 -3.88
CA ASN A 308 -7.76 0.81 -3.21
C ASN A 308 -7.08 2.18 -3.03
N LYS A 309 -7.11 3.04 -4.05
CA LYS A 309 -6.56 4.41 -3.95
C LYS A 309 -7.26 5.21 -2.84
N ARG A 310 -8.60 5.17 -2.79
CA ARG A 310 -9.36 5.86 -1.73
C ARG A 310 -8.97 5.36 -0.33
N ALA A 311 -8.87 4.04 -0.16
CA ALA A 311 -8.45 3.46 1.12
C ALA A 311 -7.03 3.87 1.52
N LEU A 312 -6.08 3.92 0.57
CA LEU A 312 -4.70 4.37 0.81
C LEU A 312 -4.63 5.86 1.19
N LEU A 313 -5.42 6.71 0.52
CA LEU A 313 -5.52 8.14 0.84
C LEU A 313 -6.10 8.34 2.24
N ASN A 314 -7.23 7.69 2.55
CA ASN A 314 -7.82 7.75 3.89
C ASN A 314 -6.77 7.36 4.95
N ASN A 315 -6.15 6.19 4.83
CA ASN A 315 -5.13 5.72 5.78
C ASN A 315 -3.97 6.71 5.96
N THR A 316 -3.56 7.38 4.88
CA THR A 316 -2.48 8.39 4.91
C THR A 316 -2.88 9.63 5.69
N TYR A 317 -4.06 10.17 5.42
CA TYR A 317 -4.56 11.34 6.13
C TYR A 317 -4.87 11.04 7.59
N LEU A 318 -5.42 9.87 7.90
CA LEU A 318 -5.66 9.46 9.28
C LEU A 318 -4.35 9.28 10.06
N ALA A 319 -3.31 8.74 9.43
CA ALA A 319 -2.00 8.62 10.05
C ALA A 319 -1.40 10.01 10.33
N ALA A 320 -1.56 10.96 9.41
CA ALA A 320 -1.11 12.34 9.57
C ALA A 320 -1.79 13.03 10.75
N VAL A 321 -3.11 12.93 10.85
CA VAL A 321 -3.88 13.53 11.95
C VAL A 321 -3.45 12.94 13.30
N ASN A 322 -3.33 11.61 13.40
CA ASN A 322 -2.93 10.95 14.65
C ASN A 322 -1.51 11.34 15.11
N ALA A 323 -0.58 11.54 14.17
CA ALA A 323 0.76 11.97 14.54
C ALA A 323 0.81 13.43 14.96
N ALA A 324 0.08 14.30 14.26
CA ALA A 324 -0.06 15.71 14.63
C ALA A 324 -0.67 15.87 16.02
N GLU A 325 -1.66 15.05 16.36
CA GLU A 325 -2.28 14.97 17.68
C GLU A 325 -1.26 14.58 18.76
N LYS A 326 -0.52 13.48 18.55
CA LYS A 326 0.54 13.03 19.50
C LYS A 326 1.64 14.06 19.70
N ALA A 327 1.96 14.83 18.66
CA ALA A 327 2.95 15.91 18.73
C ALA A 327 2.39 17.19 19.39
N GLY A 328 1.09 17.26 19.69
CA GLY A 328 0.42 18.45 20.19
C GLY A 328 0.37 19.60 19.18
N ASN A 329 0.60 19.32 17.89
CA ASN A 329 0.55 20.28 16.79
C ASN A 329 -0.78 20.15 16.05
N TYR A 330 -1.85 20.65 16.65
CA TYR A 330 -3.20 20.44 16.13
C TYR A 330 -3.48 21.19 14.82
N GLN A 331 -2.81 22.32 14.55
CA GLN A 331 -2.95 23.03 13.28
C GLN A 331 -2.49 22.14 12.12
N LEU A 332 -1.34 21.47 12.27
CA LEU A 332 -0.88 20.49 11.28
C LEU A 332 -1.89 19.34 11.10
N GLY A 333 -2.59 18.96 12.18
CA GLY A 333 -3.68 17.98 12.13
C GLY A 333 -4.86 18.47 11.29
N TYR A 334 -5.28 19.73 11.46
CA TYR A 334 -6.32 20.35 10.63
C TYR A 334 -5.89 20.45 9.18
N ASP A 335 -4.67 20.94 8.91
CA ASP A 335 -4.15 21.08 7.56
C ASP A 335 -4.13 19.73 6.83
N ALA A 336 -3.67 18.67 7.51
CA ALA A 336 -3.69 17.31 6.97
C ALA A 336 -5.11 16.78 6.73
N LEU A 337 -6.04 17.10 7.63
CA LEU A 337 -7.43 16.68 7.50
C LEU A 337 -8.13 17.42 6.36
N ASP A 338 -7.96 18.73 6.22
CA ASP A 338 -8.54 19.53 5.13
C ASP A 338 -7.92 19.14 3.78
N LEU A 339 -6.61 18.82 3.73
CA LEU A 339 -5.98 18.31 2.52
C LEU A 339 -6.65 17.02 2.04
N SER A 340 -7.15 16.18 2.95
CA SER A 340 -7.85 14.94 2.60
C SER A 340 -9.11 15.16 1.73
N LEU A 341 -9.77 16.31 1.87
CA LEU A 341 -10.98 16.66 1.10
C LEU A 341 -10.70 16.76 -0.39
N ASN A 342 -9.49 17.19 -0.78
CA ASN A 342 -9.09 17.29 -2.18
C ASN A 342 -8.97 15.93 -2.86
N TYR A 343 -8.98 14.84 -2.09
CA TYR A 343 -8.65 13.50 -2.57
C TYR A 343 -9.73 12.46 -2.27
N GLY A 344 -10.99 12.91 -2.19
CA GLY A 344 -12.17 12.04 -2.19
C GLY A 344 -12.70 11.69 -0.81
N VAL A 345 -12.10 12.21 0.27
CA VAL A 345 -12.77 12.30 1.57
C VAL A 345 -13.82 13.40 1.47
N THR A 346 -14.99 13.20 2.06
CA THR A 346 -16.02 14.24 2.15
C THR A 346 -16.21 14.67 3.60
N GLN A 347 -16.76 15.87 3.80
CA GLN A 347 -17.07 16.35 5.14
C GLN A 347 -18.16 15.53 5.86
N GLN A 348 -18.92 14.71 5.11
CA GLN A 348 -19.91 13.77 5.66
C GLN A 348 -19.30 12.42 6.06
N ASN A 349 -18.00 12.22 5.85
CA ASN A 349 -17.34 10.97 6.22
C ASN A 349 -17.23 10.86 7.75
N ASP A 350 -17.66 9.73 8.32
CA ASP A 350 -17.68 9.51 9.78
C ASP A 350 -16.28 9.62 10.41
N GLU A 351 -15.23 9.15 9.73
CA GLU A 351 -13.86 9.27 10.22
C GLU A 351 -13.40 10.72 10.19
N TYR A 352 -13.69 11.44 9.11
CA TYR A 352 -13.38 12.88 8.99
C TYR A 352 -14.00 13.68 10.14
N ILE A 353 -15.29 13.48 10.41
CA ILE A 353 -16.02 14.13 11.51
C ILE A 353 -15.38 13.76 12.86
N ARG A 354 -15.09 12.47 13.08
CA ARG A 354 -14.47 12.00 14.32
C ARG A 354 -13.09 12.65 14.56
N PHE A 355 -12.24 12.72 13.54
CA PHE A 355 -10.92 13.31 13.65
C PHE A 355 -10.98 14.81 13.85
N ARG A 356 -11.88 15.51 13.15
CA ARG A 356 -12.09 16.95 13.35
C ARG A 356 -12.55 17.23 14.77
N LEU A 357 -13.49 16.45 15.32
CA LEU A 357 -13.94 16.60 16.70
C LEU A 357 -12.82 16.36 17.71
N MET A 358 -11.98 15.34 17.48
CA MET A 358 -10.82 15.04 18.32
C MET A 358 -9.82 16.22 18.33
N LEU A 359 -9.47 16.76 17.16
CA LEU A 359 -8.59 17.91 17.04
C LEU A 359 -9.18 19.15 17.73
N THR A 360 -10.48 19.40 17.55
CA THR A 360 -11.19 20.50 18.22
C THR A 360 -11.11 20.36 19.73
N ASN A 361 -11.47 19.18 20.27
CA ASN A 361 -11.43 18.92 21.69
C ASN A 361 -10.02 19.12 22.29
N ASN A 362 -9.00 18.54 21.67
CA ASN A 362 -7.63 18.59 22.21
C ASN A 362 -7.01 19.98 22.07
N SER A 363 -7.36 20.73 21.01
CA SER A 363 -7.02 22.15 20.85
C SER A 363 -7.66 23.00 21.93
N THR A 364 -8.96 22.80 22.19
CA THR A 364 -9.70 23.47 23.27
C THR A 364 -9.05 23.21 24.63
N ILE A 365 -8.70 21.95 24.94
CA ILE A 365 -8.01 21.60 26.20
C ILE A 365 -6.66 22.34 26.31
N LYS A 366 -5.85 22.35 25.25
CA LYS A 366 -4.56 23.06 25.25
C LYS A 366 -4.71 24.56 25.48
N PHE A 367 -5.76 25.19 24.92
CA PHE A 367 -6.06 26.60 25.20
C PHE A 367 -6.50 26.80 26.66
N ILE A 368 -7.34 25.93 27.20
CA ILE A 368 -7.79 25.98 28.61
C ILE A 368 -6.60 25.84 29.56
N ASP A 369 -5.71 24.88 29.34
CA ASP A 369 -4.52 24.66 30.17
C ASP A 369 -3.57 25.86 30.14
N ALA A 370 -3.51 26.56 29.00
CA ALA A 370 -2.78 27.81 28.82
C ALA A 370 -3.56 29.06 29.31
N GLN A 371 -4.76 28.90 29.89
CA GLN A 371 -5.68 29.97 30.31
C GLN A 371 -6.08 30.93 29.18
N LYS A 372 -6.04 30.48 27.93
CA LYS A 372 -6.43 31.21 26.72
C LYS A 372 -7.89 30.93 26.35
N PHE A 373 -8.82 31.25 27.26
CA PHE A 373 -10.24 30.91 27.10
C PHE A 373 -10.89 31.55 25.87
N GLU A 374 -10.53 32.79 25.54
CA GLU A 374 -11.06 33.46 24.35
C GLU A 374 -10.63 32.78 23.05
N ASP A 375 -9.39 32.28 22.97
CA ASP A 375 -8.94 31.53 21.81
C ASP A 375 -9.68 30.18 21.69
N ALA A 376 -9.95 29.52 22.83
CA ALA A 376 -10.77 28.32 22.88
C ALA A 376 -12.21 28.56 22.38
N LYS A 377 -12.85 29.65 22.83
CA LYS A 377 -14.21 30.02 22.39
C LYS A 377 -14.24 30.36 20.90
N LYS A 378 -13.29 31.15 20.41
CA LYS A 378 -13.17 31.50 18.98
C LYS A 378 -13.08 30.25 18.11
N LEU A 379 -12.24 29.29 18.49
CA LEU A 379 -12.14 28.01 17.78
C LEU A 379 -13.49 27.29 17.73
N LEU A 380 -14.17 27.17 18.88
CA LEU A 380 -15.46 26.48 18.96
C LEU A 380 -16.55 27.16 18.12
N PHE A 381 -16.63 28.49 18.13
CA PHE A 381 -17.57 29.23 17.29
C PHE A 381 -17.24 29.10 15.80
N SER A 382 -15.96 29.16 15.42
CA SER A 382 -15.57 28.93 14.02
C SER A 382 -15.95 27.52 13.53
N GLU A 383 -15.86 26.51 14.39
CA GLU A 383 -16.30 25.14 14.06
C GLU A 383 -17.82 25.01 14.00
N MET A 384 -18.57 25.81 14.79
CA MET A 384 -20.04 25.88 14.66
C MET A 384 -20.44 26.51 13.33
N ASP A 385 -19.77 27.58 12.91
CA ASP A 385 -20.02 28.29 11.66
C ASP A 385 -19.66 27.42 10.44
N ALA A 386 -18.59 26.61 10.55
CA ALA A 386 -18.21 25.66 9.51
C ALA A 386 -19.26 24.58 9.26
N GLY A 387 -20.12 24.28 10.25
CA GLY A 387 -21.26 23.36 10.10
C GLY A 387 -20.89 21.88 9.90
N VAL A 388 -19.62 21.52 10.03
CA VAL A 388 -19.13 20.14 9.87
C VAL A 388 -19.43 19.30 11.10
N LEU A 389 -19.18 19.86 12.29
CA LEU A 389 -19.36 19.18 13.56
C LEU A 389 -20.76 19.38 14.12
N SER A 390 -21.23 18.42 14.89
CA SER A 390 -22.49 18.53 15.63
C SER A 390 -22.46 19.74 16.55
N LYS A 391 -23.43 20.64 16.36
CA LYS A 391 -23.63 21.80 17.26
C LYS A 391 -23.79 21.37 18.72
N ALA A 392 -24.41 20.21 18.97
CA ALA A 392 -24.58 19.70 20.32
C ALA A 392 -23.25 19.33 20.99
N ASP A 393 -22.29 18.78 20.24
CA ASP A 393 -20.97 18.41 20.78
C ASP A 393 -20.11 19.65 21.00
N LEU A 394 -20.14 20.62 20.07
CA LEU A 394 -19.45 21.90 20.25
C LEU A 394 -19.99 22.69 21.46
N LEU A 395 -21.30 22.67 21.69
CA LEU A 395 -21.89 23.32 22.88
C LEU A 395 -21.49 22.65 24.19
N LYS A 396 -21.25 21.32 24.22
CA LYS A 396 -20.68 20.64 25.40
C LYS A 396 -19.27 21.13 25.70
N LEU A 397 -18.43 21.28 24.67
CA LEU A 397 -17.07 21.81 24.81
C LEU A 397 -17.08 23.28 25.25
N TYR A 398 -17.97 24.10 24.67
CA TYR A 398 -18.13 25.51 25.05
C TYR A 398 -18.54 25.63 26.51
N ARG A 399 -19.55 24.87 26.94
CA ARG A 399 -19.97 24.78 28.35
C ARG A 399 -18.80 24.39 29.26
N SER A 400 -18.02 23.36 28.91
CA SER A 400 -16.87 22.93 29.71
C SER A 400 -15.81 24.04 29.84
N THR A 401 -15.52 24.73 28.73
CA THR A 401 -14.60 25.88 28.66
C THR A 401 -15.07 27.00 29.59
N THR A 402 -16.34 27.38 29.49
CA THR A 402 -16.95 28.42 30.33
C THR A 402 -16.89 28.07 31.81
N VAL A 403 -17.18 26.83 32.21
CA VAL A 403 -17.09 26.40 33.61
C VAL A 403 -15.66 26.54 34.15
N LYS A 404 -14.64 26.25 33.33
CA LYS A 404 -13.23 26.38 33.75
C LYS A 404 -12.83 27.85 33.89
N GLU A 405 -13.21 28.68 32.93
CA GLU A 405 -12.95 30.12 32.95
C GLU A 405 -13.64 30.83 34.11
N SER A 406 -14.94 30.62 34.29
CA SER A 406 -15.71 31.31 35.34
C SER A 406 -15.26 30.89 36.74
N ASN A 407 -14.82 29.64 36.94
CA ASN A 407 -14.20 29.22 38.18
C ASN A 407 -12.82 29.86 38.42
N LEU A 408 -12.01 30.07 37.36
CA LEU A 408 -10.75 30.79 37.49
C LEU A 408 -11.00 32.25 37.91
N LEU A 409 -11.91 32.94 37.23
CA LEU A 409 -12.31 34.32 37.55
C LEU A 409 -12.87 34.42 38.97
N TYR A 410 -13.72 33.48 39.38
CA TYR A 410 -14.23 33.36 40.74
C TYR A 410 -13.09 33.25 41.78
N ASN A 411 -12.10 32.38 41.53
CA ASN A 411 -10.96 32.23 42.44
C ASN A 411 -10.08 33.48 42.51
N GLN A 412 -10.04 34.27 41.44
CA GLN A 412 -9.39 35.57 41.40
C GLN A 412 -10.23 36.70 42.02
N LYS A 413 -11.43 36.37 42.54
CA LYS A 413 -12.43 37.31 43.07
C LYS A 413 -13.01 38.27 42.02
N ASP A 414 -12.80 38.00 40.73
CA ASP A 414 -13.48 38.70 39.64
C ASP A 414 -14.85 38.08 39.40
N TYR A 415 -15.74 38.25 40.39
CA TYR A 415 -17.08 37.68 40.34
C TYR A 415 -17.94 38.28 39.24
N LYS A 416 -17.75 39.56 38.92
CA LYS A 416 -18.49 40.25 37.86
C LYS A 416 -18.22 39.59 36.50
N SER A 417 -16.96 39.34 36.17
CA SER A 417 -16.61 38.64 34.93
C SER A 417 -17.07 37.18 34.97
N ALA A 418 -16.94 36.48 36.11
CA ALA A 418 -17.42 35.10 36.25
C ALA A 418 -18.92 34.96 35.97
N ILE A 419 -19.74 35.90 36.48
CA ILE A 419 -21.18 35.98 36.22
C ILE A 419 -21.43 36.24 34.74
N LYS A 420 -20.81 37.28 34.18
CA LYS A 420 -20.98 37.67 32.77
C LYS A 420 -20.68 36.52 31.82
N THR A 421 -19.52 35.89 31.94
CA THR A 421 -19.10 34.76 31.09
C THR A 421 -20.08 33.58 31.21
N THR A 422 -20.61 33.33 32.41
CA THR A 422 -21.57 32.23 32.63
C THR A 422 -22.92 32.53 31.98
N LEU A 423 -23.38 33.79 32.03
CA LEU A 423 -24.63 34.24 31.40
C LEU A 423 -24.56 34.13 29.88
N GLU A 424 -23.45 34.57 29.27
CA GLU A 424 -23.23 34.45 27.82
C GLU A 424 -23.35 33.00 27.34
N CYS A 425 -22.84 32.03 28.11
CA CYS A 425 -22.99 30.61 27.77
C CYS A 425 -24.43 30.09 27.92
N LEU A 426 -25.20 30.62 28.86
CA LEU A 426 -26.60 30.26 29.07
C LEU A 426 -27.52 30.76 27.95
N GLU A 427 -27.12 31.78 27.16
CA GLU A 427 -27.87 32.16 25.95
C GLU A 427 -27.98 30.99 24.96
N TYR A 428 -26.94 30.14 24.91
CA TYR A 428 -26.91 28.96 24.05
C TYR A 428 -27.36 27.68 24.78
N THR A 429 -27.28 27.65 26.10
CA THR A 429 -27.56 26.47 26.95
C THR A 429 -28.52 26.79 28.11
N PRO A 430 -29.71 27.35 27.86
CA PRO A 430 -30.54 28.03 28.88
C PRO A 430 -31.04 27.13 30.01
N LYS A 431 -30.92 25.81 29.89
CA LYS A 431 -31.36 24.82 30.89
C LYS A 431 -30.19 24.11 31.59
N ASP A 432 -28.95 24.58 31.42
CA ASP A 432 -27.79 23.94 32.02
C ASP A 432 -27.77 24.11 33.55
N LYS A 433 -28.07 23.03 34.25
CA LYS A 433 -28.20 23.04 35.72
C LYS A 433 -26.89 23.42 36.43
N VAL A 434 -25.73 23.10 35.85
CA VAL A 434 -24.44 23.39 36.50
C VAL A 434 -24.10 24.86 36.35
N LEU A 435 -24.27 25.46 35.17
CA LEU A 435 -24.07 26.90 34.98
C LEU A 435 -25.04 27.71 35.86
N ILE A 436 -26.31 27.30 35.92
CA ILE A 436 -27.32 27.89 36.80
C ILE A 436 -26.89 27.80 38.27
N SER A 437 -26.41 26.64 38.71
CA SER A 437 -25.95 26.45 40.10
C SER A 437 -24.72 27.31 40.40
N ASN A 438 -23.76 27.38 39.47
CA ASN A 438 -22.56 28.20 39.62
C ASN A 438 -22.91 29.68 39.72
N LEU A 439 -23.86 30.18 38.92
CA LEU A 439 -24.32 31.57 39.01
C LEU A 439 -24.83 31.92 40.40
N LYS A 440 -25.63 31.05 41.03
CA LYS A 440 -26.11 31.29 42.40
C LYS A 440 -24.95 31.48 43.38
N VAL A 441 -23.92 30.64 43.27
CA VAL A 441 -22.71 30.75 44.10
C VAL A 441 -21.97 32.05 43.80
N TYR A 442 -21.78 32.39 42.53
CA TYR A 442 -21.05 33.59 42.11
C TYR A 442 -21.75 34.87 42.56
N TYR A 443 -23.08 34.98 42.41
CA TYR A 443 -23.85 36.13 42.92
C TYR A 443 -23.75 36.26 44.43
N THR A 444 -23.91 35.15 45.17
CA THR A 444 -23.82 35.17 46.64
C THR A 444 -22.45 35.68 47.09
N LYS A 445 -21.38 35.16 46.49
CA LYS A 445 -20.01 35.55 46.81
C LYS A 445 -19.66 36.95 46.34
N TYR A 446 -20.26 37.42 45.25
CA TYR A 446 -20.09 38.78 44.79
C TYR A 446 -20.71 39.77 45.78
N VAL A 447 -21.93 39.50 46.26
CA VAL A 447 -22.57 40.33 47.29
C VAL A 447 -21.73 40.36 48.57
N GLU A 448 -21.28 39.21 49.08
CA GLU A 448 -20.37 39.15 50.23
C GLU A 448 -19.10 40.00 50.04
N TYR A 449 -18.51 39.96 48.84
CA TYR A 449 -17.34 40.76 48.51
C TYR A 449 -17.66 42.26 48.47
N LEU A 450 -18.78 42.66 47.85
CA LEU A 450 -19.16 44.08 47.74
C LEU A 450 -19.49 44.72 49.10
N LYS A 451 -20.05 43.96 50.05
CA LYS A 451 -20.30 44.44 51.44
C LYS A 451 -19.06 45.04 52.11
N THR A 452 -17.87 44.65 51.68
CA THR A 452 -16.59 45.14 52.24
C THR A 452 -15.82 46.07 51.31
N ASN A 453 -16.26 46.25 50.05
CA ASN A 453 -15.44 46.89 49.01
C ASN A 453 -16.19 47.90 48.12
N ALA A 454 -17.50 48.08 48.29
CA ALA A 454 -18.32 48.86 47.37
C ALA A 454 -19.44 49.64 48.09
N SER A 455 -20.10 50.51 47.34
CA SER A 455 -21.20 51.31 47.87
C SER A 455 -22.51 50.51 48.04
N PRO A 456 -23.40 50.91 48.95
CA PRO A 456 -24.71 50.25 49.14
C PRO A 456 -25.56 50.17 47.86
N SER A 457 -25.45 51.16 46.97
CA SER A 457 -26.17 51.17 45.70
C SER A 457 -25.68 50.10 44.73
N GLU A 458 -24.37 49.81 44.70
CA GLU A 458 -23.79 48.73 43.89
C GLU A 458 -24.21 47.35 44.41
N ILE A 459 -24.22 47.18 45.74
CA ILE A 459 -24.70 45.94 46.39
C ILE A 459 -26.17 45.68 46.01
N GLN A 460 -27.04 46.69 46.16
CA GLN A 460 -28.46 46.57 45.80
C GLN A 460 -28.68 46.27 44.32
N ALA A 461 -27.85 46.82 43.42
CA ALA A 461 -27.97 46.56 41.99
C ALA A 461 -27.73 45.07 41.68
N VAL A 462 -26.69 44.47 42.27
CA VAL A 462 -26.35 43.05 42.08
C VAL A 462 -27.40 42.13 42.70
N ILE A 463 -27.93 42.46 43.89
CA ILE A 463 -29.02 41.70 44.52
C ILE A 463 -30.27 41.70 43.63
N LYS A 464 -30.67 42.86 43.09
CA LYS A 464 -31.82 42.97 42.18
C LYS A 464 -31.63 42.15 40.91
N GLU A 465 -30.42 42.14 40.35
CA GLU A 465 -30.09 41.31 39.19
C GLU A 465 -30.22 39.81 39.51
N ALA A 466 -29.64 39.37 40.62
CA ALA A 466 -29.72 37.97 41.07
C ALA A 466 -31.17 37.52 41.31
N GLN A 467 -32.02 38.37 41.92
CA GLN A 467 -33.43 38.07 42.16
C GLN A 467 -34.26 37.98 40.89
N LYS A 468 -33.99 38.85 39.92
CA LYS A 468 -34.66 38.79 38.62
C LYS A 468 -34.43 37.42 37.96
N MET A 469 -33.24 36.87 38.14
CA MET A 469 -32.86 35.56 37.61
C MET A 469 -33.33 34.39 38.49
N PHE A 470 -33.33 34.57 39.82
CA PHE A 470 -33.62 33.54 40.81
C PHE A 470 -34.67 34.02 41.82
N PRO A 471 -35.92 34.29 41.38
CA PRO A 471 -36.94 34.95 42.23
C PRO A 471 -37.34 34.13 43.46
N ASN A 472 -37.15 32.81 43.40
CA ASN A 472 -37.52 31.88 44.47
C ASN A 472 -36.32 31.44 45.34
N GLU A 473 -35.13 32.00 45.10
CA GLU A 473 -33.94 31.61 45.86
C GLU A 473 -33.87 32.38 47.17
N LYS A 474 -34.05 31.65 48.28
CA LYS A 474 -34.15 32.23 49.62
C LYS A 474 -32.93 33.07 49.98
N ALA A 475 -31.74 32.62 49.59
CA ALA A 475 -30.48 33.34 49.83
C ALA A 475 -30.49 34.78 49.29
N PHE A 476 -31.20 35.05 48.18
CA PHE A 476 -31.32 36.40 47.64
C PHE A 476 -32.51 37.17 48.20
N GLN A 477 -33.55 36.50 48.69
CA GLN A 477 -34.70 37.15 49.36
C GLN A 477 -34.28 37.72 50.72
N ASP A 478 -33.48 36.96 51.48
CA ASP A 478 -33.03 37.35 52.82
C ASP A 478 -32.11 38.60 52.78
N LEU A 479 -31.48 38.90 51.63
CA LEU A 479 -30.59 40.05 51.44
C LEU A 479 -31.31 41.39 51.18
N ILE A 480 -32.64 41.44 51.03
CA ILE A 480 -33.40 42.69 50.80
C ILE A 480 -33.51 43.53 52.07
N GLY A 481 -33.58 42.87 53.23
CA GLY A 481 -33.85 43.52 54.52
C GLY A 481 -32.61 43.95 55.30
N GLU A 482 -31.42 43.68 54.77
CA GLU A 482 -30.17 44.12 55.39
C GLU A 482 -29.90 45.59 55.00
N GLU A 483 -29.79 46.46 56.01
CA GLU A 483 -29.23 47.80 55.82
C GLU A 483 -27.73 47.66 55.55
N PHE A 484 -27.29 48.12 54.36
CA PHE A 484 -25.90 48.04 53.88
C PHE A 484 -25.18 49.38 53.91
#